data_AF-A0A8B4Q8Z8-F1
#
_entry.id   AF-A0A8B4Q8Z8-F1
#
_cell.length_a   1.000
_cell.length_b   1.000
_cell.length_c   1.000
_cell.angle_alpha   90.00
_cell.angle_beta   90.00
_cell.angle_gamma   90.00
#
_symmetry.space_group_name_H-M   'P 1'
#
loop_
_entity.id
_entity.type
_entity.pdbx_description
1 polymer ?
#
loop_
_entity_poly.entity_id
_entity_poly.type
_entity_poly.pdbx_seq_one_letter_code
_entity_poly.pdbx_strand_id
1 'polypeptide(L)'
;MAEVKGVSDYYLPTSKPGTGNSNLGKDDFLKILITQLQNQDPTSPMDDKEFIAQMAQFSSLEQMSNMAGAIENLTAVSVQSQLIQFNTFIGKTVTWHGISKELDEAGKPVTNTGTNKVVSVKYDAGEAKFILDNGKEISAANISEVNDFNAGGSSNSLVDASMLIGKKVSFLNEAKEEESAQVTSVSKKDGKIQYSLANGKVITADQMTSISA
;
A
#
# COMPACT_ATOMS: atom_id res chain seq x y z
N MET A 1 -16.68 75.82 17.61
CA MET A 1 -17.11 74.72 16.73
C MET A 1 -17.33 73.50 17.60
N ALA A 2 -18.47 72.86 17.44
CA ALA A 2 -19.09 71.95 18.39
C ALA A 2 -18.55 70.51 18.30
N GLU A 3 -18.55 69.84 19.44
CA GLU A 3 -18.25 68.42 19.64
C GLU A 3 -19.38 67.56 19.08
N VAL A 4 -19.09 66.71 18.09
CA VAL A 4 -20.07 65.81 17.47
C VAL A 4 -20.06 64.49 18.22
N LYS A 5 -21.15 64.27 18.98
CA LYS A 5 -21.55 62.96 19.52
C LYS A 5 -21.95 62.01 18.39
N GLY A 6 -21.54 60.74 18.55
CA GLY A 6 -22.36 59.59 18.18
C GLY A 6 -22.00 58.89 16.88
N VAL A 7 -21.43 57.69 17.01
CA VAL A 7 -21.72 56.60 16.08
C VAL A 7 -21.80 55.31 16.90
N SER A 8 -22.99 54.73 16.91
CA SER A 8 -23.35 53.51 17.64
C SER A 8 -22.54 52.32 17.17
N ASP A 9 -21.94 51.62 18.15
CA ASP A 9 -21.47 50.24 18.02
C ASP A 9 -22.66 49.30 17.74
N TYR A 10 -22.87 48.97 16.46
CA TYR A 10 -23.67 47.81 16.08
C TYR A 10 -22.75 46.59 15.96
N TYR A 11 -22.47 45.95 17.10
CA TYR A 11 -21.97 44.57 17.10
C TYR A 11 -23.12 43.63 16.71
N LEU A 12 -23.06 43.08 15.49
CA LEU A 12 -23.80 41.87 15.15
C LEU A 12 -23.08 40.67 15.80
N PRO A 13 -23.78 39.79 16.55
CA PRO A 13 -23.17 38.60 17.09
C PRO A 13 -22.81 37.66 15.94
N THR A 14 -21.52 37.35 15.81
CA THR A 14 -21.02 36.30 14.92
C THR A 14 -21.54 34.95 15.41
N SER A 15 -22.66 34.50 14.85
CA SER A 15 -23.12 33.12 15.00
C SER A 15 -22.07 32.20 14.37
N LYS A 16 -21.41 31.43 15.23
CA LYS A 16 -20.50 30.33 14.88
C LYS A 16 -21.24 29.37 13.94
N PRO A 17 -20.71 29.02 12.75
CA PRO A 17 -21.32 27.99 11.94
C PRO A 17 -21.13 26.67 12.69
N GLY A 18 -22.22 26.18 13.27
CA GLY A 18 -22.29 24.83 13.78
C GLY A 18 -22.10 23.86 12.62
N THR A 19 -21.15 22.94 12.78
CA THR A 19 -21.02 21.73 11.96
C THR A 19 -22.29 20.89 12.15
N GLY A 20 -23.32 21.16 11.36
CA GLY A 20 -24.60 20.48 11.39
C GLY A 20 -25.06 20.20 9.97
N ASN A 21 -24.87 18.94 9.55
CA ASN A 21 -25.53 18.26 8.44
C ASN A 21 -25.68 19.06 7.12
N SER A 22 -24.66 18.98 6.25
CA SER A 22 -24.76 19.37 4.83
C SER A 22 -25.76 18.52 4.02
N ASN A 23 -26.39 17.50 4.62
CA ASN A 23 -27.48 16.74 4.01
C ASN A 23 -28.85 17.47 4.05
N LEU A 24 -28.96 18.65 4.66
CA LEU A 24 -30.22 19.41 4.77
C LEU A 24 -30.50 20.39 3.60
N GLY A 25 -29.66 20.48 2.57
CA GLY A 25 -29.86 21.45 1.48
C GLY A 25 -30.88 21.03 0.41
N LYS A 26 -30.93 19.73 0.06
CA LYS A 26 -31.66 19.24 -1.12
C LYS A 26 -33.15 19.00 -0.86
N ASP A 27 -33.50 18.46 0.32
CA ASP A 27 -34.87 18.12 0.69
C ASP A 27 -35.68 19.37 1.06
N ASP A 28 -35.07 20.30 1.80
CA ASP A 28 -35.68 21.61 2.09
C ASP A 28 -35.83 22.45 0.80
N PHE A 29 -34.92 22.30 -0.16
CA PHE A 29 -35.00 22.93 -1.47
C PHE A 29 -36.10 22.35 -2.37
N LEU A 30 -36.24 21.03 -2.46
CA LEU A 30 -37.36 20.38 -3.17
C LEU A 30 -38.72 20.81 -2.58
N LYS A 31 -38.78 21.01 -1.27
CA LYS A 31 -39.97 21.49 -0.58
C LYS A 31 -40.29 22.94 -0.93
N ILE A 32 -39.29 23.81 -1.00
CA ILE A 32 -39.45 25.20 -1.47
C ILE A 32 -39.85 25.23 -2.96
N LEU A 33 -39.24 24.39 -3.80
CA LEU A 33 -39.56 24.27 -5.23
C LEU A 33 -41.03 23.86 -5.45
N ILE A 34 -41.52 22.85 -4.72
CA ILE A 34 -42.93 22.41 -4.78
C ILE A 34 -43.86 23.51 -4.27
N THR A 35 -43.46 24.22 -3.22
CA THR A 35 -44.24 25.32 -2.62
C THR A 35 -44.37 26.51 -3.56
N GLN A 36 -43.32 26.84 -4.32
CA GLN A 36 -43.35 27.89 -5.34
C GLN A 36 -44.17 27.45 -6.57
N LEU A 37 -44.02 26.22 -7.05
CA LEU A 37 -44.83 25.66 -8.15
C LEU A 37 -46.34 25.64 -7.85
N GLN A 38 -46.72 25.49 -6.57
CA GLN A 38 -48.11 25.55 -6.13
C GLN A 38 -48.68 26.97 -6.01
N ASN A 39 -47.83 28.01 -5.92
CA ASN A 39 -48.24 29.40 -5.64
C ASN A 39 -47.86 30.41 -6.75
N GLN A 40 -47.34 29.97 -7.89
CA GLN A 40 -46.96 30.85 -8.99
C GLN A 40 -48.19 31.31 -9.81
N ASP A 41 -48.32 32.62 -10.01
CA ASP A 41 -49.20 33.23 -11.00
C ASP A 41 -48.61 32.97 -12.41
N PRO A 42 -49.38 32.46 -13.38
CA PRO A 42 -48.89 32.01 -14.69
C PRO A 42 -48.21 33.07 -15.57
N THR A 43 -48.10 34.33 -15.13
CA THR A 43 -47.67 35.47 -15.97
C THR A 43 -46.20 35.88 -15.85
N SER A 44 -45.40 35.39 -14.88
CA SER A 44 -43.95 35.73 -14.76
C SER A 44 -43.06 34.60 -14.18
N PRO A 45 -42.63 33.61 -15.00
CA PRO A 45 -41.93 32.41 -14.54
C PRO A 45 -40.38 32.46 -14.59
N MET A 46 -39.73 33.64 -14.66
CA MET A 46 -38.30 33.74 -14.99
C MET A 46 -37.30 33.86 -13.83
N ASP A 47 -37.61 34.53 -12.72
CA ASP A 47 -36.62 34.74 -11.63
C ASP A 47 -36.27 33.49 -10.83
N ASP A 48 -37.21 32.55 -10.65
CA ASP A 48 -36.97 31.35 -9.84
C ASP A 48 -36.00 30.36 -10.52
N LYS A 49 -35.95 30.35 -11.87
CA LYS A 49 -35.16 29.36 -12.64
C LYS A 49 -33.65 29.61 -12.56
N GLU A 50 -33.22 30.86 -12.49
CA GLU A 50 -31.80 31.20 -12.43
C GLU A 50 -31.19 30.85 -11.07
N PHE A 51 -31.93 31.07 -9.98
CA PHE A 51 -31.56 30.64 -8.64
C PHE A 51 -31.50 29.10 -8.53
N ILE A 52 -32.47 28.40 -9.12
CA ILE A 52 -32.48 26.92 -9.20
C ILE A 52 -31.25 26.40 -9.95
N ALA A 53 -30.90 27.02 -11.07
CA ALA A 53 -29.73 26.63 -11.86
C ALA A 53 -28.43 26.82 -11.06
N GLN A 54 -28.29 27.94 -10.34
CA GLN A 54 -27.12 28.19 -9.50
C GLN A 54 -27.03 27.20 -8.33
N MET A 55 -28.15 26.89 -7.67
CA MET A 55 -28.18 25.93 -6.56
C MET A 55 -27.89 24.49 -7.02
N ALA A 56 -28.43 24.09 -8.17
CA ALA A 56 -28.11 22.81 -8.79
C ALA A 56 -26.60 22.72 -9.10
N GLN A 57 -26.01 23.80 -9.61
CA GLN A 57 -24.56 23.88 -9.85
C GLN A 57 -23.76 23.73 -8.54
N PHE A 58 -24.18 24.39 -7.45
CA PHE A 58 -23.54 24.24 -6.14
C PHE A 58 -23.68 22.82 -5.58
N SER A 59 -24.86 22.21 -5.66
CA SER A 59 -25.08 20.81 -5.24
C SER A 59 -24.22 19.83 -6.04
N SER A 60 -24.05 20.04 -7.35
CA SER A 60 -23.16 19.22 -8.18
C SER A 60 -21.69 19.40 -7.79
N LEU A 61 -21.25 20.62 -7.47
CA LEU A 61 -19.89 20.87 -6.99
C LEU A 61 -19.64 20.25 -5.62
N GLU A 62 -20.60 20.35 -4.69
CA GLU A 62 -20.52 19.71 -3.39
C GLU A 62 -20.46 18.19 -3.52
N GLN A 63 -21.30 17.59 -4.37
CA GLN A 63 -21.26 16.16 -4.63
C GLN A 63 -19.93 15.73 -5.27
N MET A 64 -19.36 16.56 -6.15
CA MET A 64 -18.03 16.33 -6.72
C MET A 64 -16.93 16.42 -5.66
N SER A 65 -17.01 17.38 -4.74
CA SER A 65 -16.09 17.51 -3.62
C SER A 65 -16.18 16.32 -2.65
N ASN A 66 -17.40 15.88 -2.31
CA ASN A 66 -17.62 14.68 -1.51
C ASN A 66 -17.08 13.42 -2.19
N MET A 67 -17.23 13.31 -3.51
CA MET A 67 -16.65 12.22 -4.29
C MET A 67 -15.13 12.27 -4.30
N ALA A 68 -14.52 13.45 -4.45
CA ALA A 68 -13.07 13.62 -4.35
C ALA A 68 -12.57 13.17 -2.97
N GLY A 69 -13.23 13.58 -1.88
CA GLY A 69 -12.89 13.13 -0.52
C GLY A 69 -13.09 11.62 -0.33
N ALA A 70 -14.10 11.01 -0.94
CA ALA A 70 -14.28 9.56 -0.90
C ALA A 70 -13.16 8.82 -1.64
N ILE A 71 -12.69 9.35 -2.77
CA ILE A 71 -11.55 8.80 -3.53
C ILE A 71 -10.26 8.90 -2.71
N GLU A 72 -9.99 10.04 -2.08
CA GLU A 72 -8.83 10.21 -1.20
C GLU A 72 -8.82 9.19 -0.05
N ASN A 73 -9.98 8.98 0.59
CA ASN A 73 -10.14 7.97 1.63
C ASN A 73 -9.90 6.55 1.09
N LEU A 74 -10.41 6.24 -0.11
CA LEU A 74 -10.19 4.94 -0.74
C LEU A 74 -8.70 4.71 -1.01
N THR A 75 -7.98 5.71 -1.51
CA THR A 75 -6.53 5.65 -1.70
C THR A 75 -5.81 5.43 -0.38
N ALA A 76 -6.20 6.12 0.69
CA ALA A 76 -5.61 5.94 2.03
C ALA A 76 -5.81 4.50 2.56
N VAL A 77 -7.02 3.95 2.42
CA VAL A 77 -7.32 2.56 2.81
C VAL A 77 -6.51 1.56 1.98
N SER A 78 -6.36 1.80 0.67
CA SER A 78 -5.55 0.97 -0.22
C SER A 78 -4.07 0.95 0.22
N VAL A 79 -3.50 2.12 0.52
CA VAL A 79 -2.13 2.24 1.05
C VAL A 79 -1.97 1.50 2.38
N GLN A 80 -2.93 1.64 3.28
CA GLN A 80 -2.90 0.94 4.57
C GLN A 80 -2.96 -0.59 4.39
N SER A 81 -3.78 -1.08 3.46
CA SER A 81 -3.87 -2.51 3.13
C SER A 81 -2.55 -3.04 2.57
N GLN A 82 -1.88 -2.28 1.69
CA GLN A 82 -0.55 -2.64 1.18
C GLN A 82 0.48 -2.72 2.31
N LEU A 83 0.45 -1.78 3.26
CA LEU A 83 1.35 -1.79 4.40
C LEU A 83 1.15 -3.02 5.30
N ILE A 84 -0.10 -3.45 5.51
CA ILE A 84 -0.40 -4.70 6.23
C ILE A 84 0.19 -5.91 5.49
N GLN A 85 0.09 -5.95 4.16
CA GLN A 85 0.70 -7.02 3.37
C GLN A 85 2.23 -7.01 3.50
N PHE A 86 2.86 -5.84 3.48
CA PHE A 86 4.31 -5.71 3.67
C PHE A 86 4.78 -6.08 5.07
N ASN A 87 3.96 -5.91 6.11
CA ASN A 87 4.30 -6.37 7.46
C ASN A 87 4.52 -7.89 7.53
N THR A 88 3.93 -8.67 6.63
CA THR A 88 4.18 -10.13 6.57
C THR A 88 5.61 -10.47 6.16
N PHE A 89 6.34 -9.53 5.53
CA PHE A 89 7.72 -9.73 5.10
C PHE A 89 8.69 -9.54 6.27
N ILE A 90 8.28 -8.82 7.33
CA ILE A 90 9.12 -8.62 8.52
C ILE A 90 9.46 -9.99 9.10
N GLY A 91 10.77 -10.24 9.27
CA GLY A 91 11.26 -11.53 9.72
C GLY A 91 11.63 -12.50 8.61
N LYS A 92 11.12 -12.32 7.39
CA LYS A 92 11.46 -13.15 6.22
C LYS A 92 12.76 -12.69 5.56
N THR A 93 13.41 -13.61 4.87
CA THR A 93 14.59 -13.34 4.06
C THR A 93 14.14 -12.97 2.66
N VAL A 94 14.64 -11.89 2.08
CA VAL A 94 14.29 -11.45 0.73
C VAL A 94 15.51 -11.37 -0.15
N THR A 95 15.37 -11.82 -1.40
CA THR A 95 16.36 -11.60 -2.46
C THR A 95 15.96 -10.32 -3.19
N TRP A 96 16.89 -9.37 -3.29
CA TRP A 96 16.66 -8.09 -3.95
C TRP A 96 17.67 -7.81 -5.05
N HIS A 97 17.23 -7.02 -6.03
CA HIS A 97 18.04 -6.51 -7.11
C HIS A 97 17.87 -5.00 -7.20
N GLY A 98 18.98 -4.26 -7.23
CA GLY A 98 18.98 -2.82 -7.31
C GLY A 98 20.02 -2.35 -8.32
N ILE A 99 19.65 -1.36 -9.12
CA ILE A 99 20.61 -0.67 -9.96
C ILE A 99 21.39 0.30 -9.08
N SER A 100 22.70 0.10 -8.99
CA SER A 100 23.58 1.05 -8.34
C SER A 100 23.68 2.32 -9.19
N LYS A 101 23.91 3.47 -8.54
CA LYS A 101 24.23 4.73 -9.26
C LYS A 101 25.63 4.71 -9.87
N GLU A 102 26.44 3.72 -9.51
CA GLU A 102 27.78 3.54 -10.06
C GLU A 102 27.70 2.84 -11.41
N LEU A 103 28.40 3.41 -12.38
CA LEU A 103 28.56 2.88 -13.72
C LEU A 103 29.82 2.02 -13.73
N ASP A 104 29.78 0.86 -14.39
CA ASP A 104 30.97 0.06 -14.63
C ASP A 104 31.96 0.80 -15.56
N GLU A 105 33.18 0.28 -15.71
CA GLU A 105 34.19 0.85 -16.62
C GLU A 105 33.71 0.96 -18.09
N ALA A 106 32.60 0.30 -18.44
CA ALA A 106 31.95 0.34 -19.74
C ALA A 106 30.71 1.26 -19.80
N GLY A 107 30.47 2.07 -18.76
CA GLY A 107 29.36 3.03 -18.72
C GLY A 107 27.97 2.40 -18.54
N LYS A 108 27.88 1.15 -18.08
CA LYS A 108 26.62 0.45 -17.79
C LYS A 108 26.29 0.50 -16.30
N PRO A 109 25.00 0.61 -15.94
CA PRO A 109 24.57 0.57 -14.55
C PRO A 109 24.98 -0.76 -13.90
N VAL A 110 25.70 -0.70 -12.78
CA VAL A 110 26.04 -1.91 -12.01
C VAL A 110 24.78 -2.41 -11.30
N THR A 111 24.39 -3.66 -11.57
CA THR A 111 23.31 -4.32 -10.83
C THR A 111 23.87 -4.92 -9.55
N ASN A 112 23.38 -4.45 -8.41
CA ASN A 112 23.63 -5.04 -7.11
C ASN A 112 22.54 -6.04 -6.78
N THR A 113 22.93 -7.24 -6.38
CA THR A 113 22.03 -8.26 -5.88
C THR A 113 22.41 -8.65 -4.46
N GLY A 114 21.44 -9.08 -3.66
CA GLY A 114 21.73 -9.54 -2.30
C GLY A 114 20.54 -10.21 -1.65
N THR A 115 20.82 -11.01 -0.63
CA THR A 115 19.83 -11.76 0.14
C THR A 115 19.96 -11.37 1.60
N ASN A 116 18.92 -10.79 2.19
CA ASN A 116 18.99 -10.19 3.53
C ASN A 116 17.64 -10.35 4.24
N LYS A 117 17.65 -10.35 5.58
CA LYS A 117 16.43 -10.43 6.38
C LYS A 117 15.76 -9.05 6.49
N VAL A 118 14.45 -9.00 6.32
CA VAL A 118 13.67 -7.78 6.55
C VAL A 118 13.48 -7.56 8.05
N VAL A 119 13.92 -6.41 8.56
CA VAL A 119 13.81 -6.03 9.97
C VAL A 119 12.58 -5.17 10.21
N SER A 120 12.26 -4.24 9.31
CA SER A 120 11.11 -3.37 9.45
C SER A 120 10.65 -2.80 8.11
N VAL A 121 9.41 -2.33 8.06
CA VAL A 121 8.84 -1.60 6.93
C VAL A 121 8.61 -0.16 7.35
N LYS A 122 9.03 0.79 6.53
CA LYS A 122 8.68 2.21 6.68
C LYS A 122 7.96 2.71 5.44
N TYR A 123 7.15 3.74 5.62
CA TYR A 123 6.51 4.42 4.51
C TYR A 123 7.09 5.82 4.39
N ASP A 124 7.65 6.14 3.23
CA ASP A 124 8.32 7.41 2.97
C ASP A 124 7.95 7.90 1.56
N ALA A 125 7.52 9.16 1.45
CA ALA A 125 7.15 9.81 0.19
C ALA A 125 6.15 9.02 -0.69
N GLY A 126 5.23 8.25 -0.10
CA GLY A 126 4.23 7.49 -0.85
C GLY A 126 4.68 6.08 -1.26
N GLU A 127 5.87 5.65 -0.84
CA GLU A 127 6.42 4.34 -1.17
C GLU A 127 6.80 3.56 0.10
N ALA A 128 6.50 2.26 0.10
CA ALA A 128 6.95 1.37 1.15
C ALA A 128 8.41 0.98 0.93
N LYS A 129 9.24 1.21 1.95
CA LYS A 129 10.65 0.84 1.98
C LYS A 129 10.88 -0.22 3.06
N PHE A 130 11.55 -1.29 2.68
CA PHE A 130 12.00 -2.33 3.58
C PHE A 130 13.39 -1.98 4.10
N ILE A 131 13.57 -2.05 5.42
CA ILE A 131 14.87 -1.94 6.08
C ILE A 131 15.38 -3.36 6.32
N LEU A 132 16.54 -3.66 5.74
CA LEU A 132 17.22 -4.93 5.87
C LEU A 132 18.10 -4.97 7.12
N ASP A 133 18.51 -6.17 7.53
CA ASP A 133 19.42 -6.41 8.66
C ASP A 133 20.79 -5.71 8.54
N ASN A 134 21.27 -5.52 7.31
CA ASN A 134 22.47 -4.73 7.01
C ASN A 134 22.24 -3.20 7.05
N GLY A 135 21.04 -2.75 7.40
CA GLY A 135 20.64 -1.33 7.43
C GLY A 135 20.30 -0.73 6.06
N LYS A 136 20.40 -1.50 4.97
CA LYS A 136 20.05 -1.04 3.63
C LYS A 136 18.53 -0.92 3.49
N GLU A 137 18.12 0.16 2.83
CA GLU A 137 16.73 0.38 2.45
C GLU A 137 16.51 -0.04 1.00
N ILE A 138 15.46 -0.83 0.76
CA ILE A 138 15.04 -1.24 -0.58
C ILE A 138 13.55 -0.98 -0.76
N SER A 139 13.11 -0.69 -1.99
CA SER A 139 11.68 -0.65 -2.30
C SER A 139 11.12 -2.07 -2.43
N ALA A 140 9.81 -2.20 -2.24
CA ALA A 140 9.07 -3.41 -2.61
C ALA A 140 9.33 -3.84 -4.07
N ALA A 141 9.52 -2.89 -4.98
CA ALA A 141 9.79 -3.16 -6.39
C ALA A 141 11.16 -3.83 -6.63
N ASN A 142 12.09 -3.73 -5.68
CA ASN A 142 13.40 -4.35 -5.77
C ASN A 142 13.42 -5.79 -5.25
N ILE A 143 12.37 -6.26 -4.57
CA ILE A 143 12.28 -7.62 -4.07
C ILE A 143 11.91 -8.54 -5.22
N SER A 144 12.75 -9.54 -5.49
CA SER A 144 12.52 -10.54 -6.53
C SER A 144 12.06 -11.87 -5.96
N GLU A 145 12.39 -12.17 -4.70
CA GLU A 145 11.94 -13.38 -4.02
C GLU A 145 11.79 -13.16 -2.52
N VAL A 146 10.79 -13.83 -1.93
CA VAL A 146 10.57 -13.86 -0.47
C VAL A 146 10.78 -15.28 0.00
N ASN A 147 11.91 -15.50 0.65
CA ASN A 147 12.28 -16.77 1.25
C ASN A 147 11.70 -16.84 2.67
N ASP A 148 10.63 -17.62 2.82
CA ASP A 148 10.00 -17.95 4.10
C ASP A 148 10.75 -19.04 4.87
N PHE A 149 12.06 -19.12 4.67
CA PHE A 149 12.86 -20.20 5.22
C PHE A 149 13.17 -19.90 6.68
N ASN A 150 12.28 -20.34 7.57
CA ASN A 150 12.53 -20.35 9.00
C ASN A 150 13.54 -21.47 9.33
N ALA A 151 14.83 -21.18 9.18
CA ALA A 151 15.93 -22.07 9.56
C ALA A 151 15.98 -22.41 11.07
N GLY A 152 15.06 -21.86 11.89
CA GLY A 152 15.03 -22.06 13.34
C GLY A 152 13.67 -22.47 13.93
N GLY A 153 12.67 -22.78 13.10
CA GLY A 153 11.33 -23.18 13.56
C GLY A 153 10.90 -24.46 12.87
N SER A 154 10.41 -25.44 13.64
CA SER A 154 10.03 -26.81 13.24
C SER A 154 8.92 -26.95 12.18
N SER A 155 8.75 -26.03 11.24
CA SER A 155 7.97 -26.25 10.02
C SER A 155 8.85 -26.80 8.89
N ASN A 156 9.57 -27.89 9.18
CA ASN A 156 9.93 -28.87 8.16
C ASN A 156 8.67 -29.69 7.84
N SER A 157 7.65 -29.03 7.30
CA SER A 157 6.47 -29.72 6.78
C SER A 157 6.87 -30.41 5.49
N LEU A 158 6.50 -31.68 5.35
CA LEU A 158 6.72 -32.41 4.10
C LEU A 158 6.02 -31.69 2.93
N VAL A 159 4.95 -30.96 3.21
CA VAL A 159 4.22 -30.13 2.24
C VAL A 159 5.09 -29.00 1.71
N ASP A 160 5.69 -28.19 2.59
CA ASP A 160 6.54 -27.06 2.17
C ASP A 160 7.79 -27.56 1.44
N ALA A 161 8.37 -28.65 1.94
CA ALA A 161 9.49 -29.30 1.27
C ALA A 161 9.10 -29.83 -0.11
N SER A 162 7.90 -30.40 -0.28
CA SER A 162 7.41 -30.89 -1.57
C SER A 162 7.26 -29.79 -2.63
N MET A 163 7.03 -28.54 -2.22
CA MET A 163 6.99 -27.39 -3.15
C MET A 163 8.35 -27.10 -3.79
N LEU A 164 9.44 -27.63 -3.22
CA LEU A 164 10.78 -27.49 -3.79
C LEU A 164 11.07 -28.53 -4.86
N ILE A 165 10.27 -29.60 -5.00
CA ILE A 165 10.46 -30.60 -6.06
C ILE A 165 10.36 -29.91 -7.42
N GLY A 166 11.40 -30.07 -8.23
CA GLY A 166 11.55 -29.41 -9.53
C GLY A 166 12.22 -28.03 -9.47
N LYS A 167 12.39 -27.40 -8.30
CA LYS A 167 13.13 -26.15 -8.15
C LYS A 167 14.63 -26.39 -8.03
N LYS A 168 15.44 -25.38 -8.39
CA LYS A 168 16.89 -25.40 -8.20
C LYS A 168 17.21 -24.85 -6.82
N VAL A 169 18.03 -25.57 -6.05
CA VAL A 169 18.49 -25.16 -4.72
C VAL A 169 20.00 -25.06 -4.73
N SER A 170 20.54 -24.05 -4.05
CA SER A 170 21.98 -23.89 -3.82
C SER A 170 22.31 -24.28 -2.38
N PHE A 171 23.45 -24.93 -2.19
CA PHE A 171 23.93 -25.42 -0.91
C PHE A 171 25.46 -25.37 -0.86
N LEU A 172 26.04 -25.30 0.33
CA LEU A 172 27.49 -25.40 0.51
C LEU A 172 27.91 -26.87 0.56
N ASN A 173 28.89 -27.24 -0.25
CA ASN A 173 29.53 -28.56 -0.17
C ASN A 173 30.51 -28.64 1.04
N GLU A 174 31.09 -29.81 1.28
CA GLU A 174 32.06 -30.01 2.38
C GLU A 174 33.33 -29.13 2.24
N ALA A 175 33.63 -28.67 1.02
CA ALA A 175 34.71 -27.73 0.72
C ALA A 175 34.32 -26.25 0.88
N LYS A 176 33.09 -25.96 1.35
CA LYS A 176 32.48 -24.62 1.46
C LYS A 176 32.31 -23.89 0.13
N GLU A 177 32.26 -24.62 -0.98
CA GLU A 177 31.92 -24.07 -2.29
C GLU A 177 30.41 -24.18 -2.52
N GLU A 178 29.84 -23.18 -3.19
CA GLU A 178 28.42 -23.15 -3.50
C GLU A 178 28.12 -24.04 -4.73
N GLU A 179 27.23 -25.01 -4.54
CA GLU A 179 26.77 -25.91 -5.60
C GLU A 179 25.26 -25.79 -5.73
N SER A 180 24.75 -25.81 -6.96
CA SER A 180 23.30 -25.76 -7.22
C SER A 180 22.82 -27.00 -7.96
N ALA A 181 21.72 -27.59 -7.49
CA ALA A 181 21.10 -28.73 -8.13
C ALA A 181 19.56 -28.70 -8.03
N GLN A 182 18.88 -29.38 -8.93
CA GLN A 182 17.42 -29.49 -8.90
C GLN A 182 16.97 -30.54 -7.88
N VAL A 183 15.94 -30.24 -7.09
CA VAL A 183 15.34 -31.22 -6.17
C VAL A 183 14.48 -32.20 -6.96
N THR A 184 14.77 -33.49 -6.83
CA THR A 184 14.03 -34.56 -7.52
C THR A 184 13.01 -35.22 -6.61
N SER A 185 13.31 -35.36 -5.32
CA SER A 185 12.37 -35.92 -4.35
C SER A 185 12.64 -35.41 -2.94
N VAL A 186 11.63 -35.55 -2.09
CA VAL A 186 11.67 -35.16 -0.69
C VAL A 186 11.23 -36.34 0.14
N SER A 187 11.97 -36.63 1.21
CA SER A 187 11.63 -37.69 2.15
C SER A 187 11.85 -37.25 3.60
N LYS A 188 11.22 -37.94 4.53
CA LYS A 188 11.46 -37.75 5.96
C LYS A 188 12.14 -39.00 6.52
N LYS A 189 13.38 -38.84 7.01
CA LYS A 189 14.17 -39.91 7.62
C LYS A 189 14.69 -39.42 8.97
N ASP A 190 14.56 -40.24 10.01
CA ASP A 190 15.00 -39.91 11.38
C ASP A 190 14.40 -38.59 11.91
N GLY A 191 13.15 -38.30 11.54
CA GLY A 191 12.45 -37.08 11.95
C GLY A 191 12.85 -35.80 11.18
N LYS A 192 13.87 -35.87 10.32
CA LYS A 192 14.37 -34.75 9.51
C LYS A 192 13.92 -34.88 8.06
N ILE A 193 13.67 -33.74 7.41
CA ILE A 193 13.42 -33.70 5.96
C ILE A 193 14.75 -33.75 5.22
N GLN A 194 14.80 -34.62 4.21
CA GLN A 194 15.91 -34.82 3.29
C GLN A 194 15.44 -34.53 1.87
N TYR A 195 16.26 -33.79 1.13
CA TYR A 195 16.04 -33.42 -0.26
C TYR A 195 17.02 -34.18 -1.12
N SER A 196 16.51 -35.02 -2.02
CA SER A 196 17.33 -35.70 -3.02
C SER A 196 17.46 -34.80 -4.24
N LEU A 197 18.69 -34.64 -4.71
CA LEU A 197 19.05 -33.73 -5.79
C LEU A 197 19.34 -34.49 -7.08
N ALA A 198 19.26 -33.82 -8.23
CA ALA A 198 19.52 -34.41 -9.55
C ALA A 198 20.98 -34.85 -9.73
N ASN A 199 21.92 -34.29 -8.96
CA ASN A 199 23.32 -34.73 -8.91
C ASN A 199 23.53 -35.97 -8.02
N GLY A 200 22.46 -36.57 -7.48
CA GLY A 200 22.51 -37.75 -6.61
C GLY A 200 22.85 -37.46 -5.15
N LYS A 201 23.11 -36.20 -4.78
CA LYS A 201 23.35 -35.82 -3.38
C LYS A 201 22.03 -35.71 -2.60
N VAL A 202 22.12 -35.94 -1.29
CA VAL A 202 21.02 -35.72 -0.35
C VAL A 202 21.43 -34.65 0.64
N ILE A 203 20.62 -33.61 0.77
CA ILE A 203 20.87 -32.49 1.67
C ILE A 203 19.71 -32.29 2.64
N THR A 204 19.97 -31.62 3.76
CA THR A 204 18.93 -31.14 4.67
C THR A 204 18.69 -29.64 4.49
N ALA A 205 17.56 -29.16 5.01
CA ALA A 205 17.20 -27.75 5.10
C ALA A 205 18.38 -26.86 5.57
N ASP A 206 19.08 -27.29 6.63
CA ASP A 206 20.20 -26.54 7.23
C ASP A 206 21.39 -26.29 6.30
N GLN A 207 21.49 -27.01 5.18
CA GLN A 207 22.57 -26.89 4.21
C GLN A 207 22.22 -25.98 3.03
N MET A 208 20.95 -25.58 2.89
CA MET A 208 20.49 -24.74 1.78
C MET A 208 20.85 -23.27 2.02
N THR A 209 21.41 -22.62 0.99
CA THR A 209 21.74 -21.19 0.98
C THR A 209 20.71 -20.37 0.22
N SER A 210 20.17 -20.92 -0.87
CA SER A 210 19.16 -20.24 -1.70
C SER A 210 18.30 -21.25 -2.46
N ILE A 211 17.11 -20.80 -2.87
CA ILE A 211 16.20 -21.50 -3.77
C ILE A 211 16.02 -20.56 -4.97
N SER A 212 15.95 -21.10 -6.19
CA SER A 212 15.57 -20.34 -7.37
C SER A 212 14.52 -21.09 -8.18
N ALA A 213 13.65 -20.34 -8.85
CA ALA A 213 12.61 -20.87 -9.72
C ALA A 213 13.17 -21.62 -10.94
#